data_AF-A0A1I0FVE5-F1
#
_entry.id   AF-A0A1I0FVE5-F1
#
_cell.length_a   1.000
_cell.length_b   1.000
_cell.length_c   1.000
_cell.angle_alpha   90.00
_cell.angle_beta   90.00
_cell.angle_gamma   90.00
#
_symmetry.space_group_name_H-M   'P 1'
#
loop_
_entity.id
_entity.type
_entity.pdbx_description
1 polymer ?
#
loop_
_entity_poly.entity_id
_entity_poly.type
_entity_poly.pdbx_seq_one_letter_code
_entity_poly.pdbx_strand_id
1 'polypeptide(L)'
;MRNYPDNMKPIILALLLLFSGVMDSTRAQVVPGTVGKSDIKPDPRIAELEMALNHLSQEQQTVYQQFQMIQELRRNEIQDSQPLTVQGYLTMGGVKDAPPTNYDDNIRLQRERTERIQQYTRDLNQLYARYAELGNQKKALLDQLTELAAQQAQAGR
;
A
#
# COMPACT_ATOMS: atom_id res chain seq x y z
N MET A 1 -26.77 -10.09 -42.53
CA MET A 1 -25.51 -9.44 -42.90
C MET A 1 -25.24 -8.32 -41.92
N ARG A 2 -24.10 -8.40 -41.19
CA ARG A 2 -23.30 -7.30 -40.61
C ARG A 2 -23.95 -6.50 -39.46
N ASN A 3 -23.37 -6.24 -38.28
CA ASN A 3 -22.13 -6.62 -37.57
C ASN A 3 -22.41 -6.33 -36.09
N TYR A 4 -22.05 -7.23 -35.18
CA TYR A 4 -21.92 -6.91 -33.76
C TYR A 4 -20.52 -6.30 -33.52
N PRO A 5 -20.38 -5.18 -32.81
CA PRO A 5 -19.08 -4.74 -32.35
C PRO A 5 -18.60 -5.64 -31.21
N ASP A 6 -17.56 -6.38 -31.55
CA ASP A 6 -16.62 -7.08 -30.69
C ASP A 6 -15.93 -6.11 -29.70
N ASN A 7 -15.39 -6.70 -28.62
CA ASN A 7 -14.39 -6.13 -27.69
C ASN A 7 -14.87 -5.49 -26.37
N MET A 8 -15.33 -6.32 -25.44
CA MET A 8 -15.02 -6.14 -24.01
C MET A 8 -14.18 -7.33 -23.56
N LYS A 9 -12.85 -7.17 -23.54
CA LYS A 9 -11.98 -8.11 -22.84
C LYS A 9 -12.23 -7.92 -21.34
N PRO A 10 -12.63 -8.94 -20.57
CA PRO A 10 -12.50 -8.86 -19.13
C PRO A 10 -11.00 -8.81 -18.84
N ILE A 11 -10.50 -7.65 -18.40
CA ILE A 11 -9.20 -7.60 -17.72
C ILE A 11 -9.43 -8.36 -16.42
N ILE A 12 -9.10 -9.65 -16.46
CA ILE A 12 -8.90 -10.47 -15.28
C ILE A 12 -7.72 -9.81 -14.56
N LEU A 13 -8.03 -8.95 -13.60
CA LEU A 13 -7.07 -8.49 -12.62
C LEU A 13 -6.77 -9.72 -11.75
N ALA A 14 -5.75 -10.48 -12.16
CA ALA A 14 -5.14 -11.50 -11.33
C ALA A 14 -4.46 -10.79 -10.15
N LEU A 15 -5.25 -10.40 -9.15
CA LEU A 15 -4.73 -10.10 -7.83
C LEU A 15 -4.61 -11.42 -7.10
N LEU A 16 -3.35 -11.86 -7.00
CA LEU A 16 -2.88 -13.06 -6.33
C LEU A 16 -3.26 -13.01 -4.84
N LEU A 17 -4.49 -13.38 -4.51
CA LEU A 17 -4.91 -13.75 -3.16
C LEU A 17 -4.47 -15.19 -2.88
N LEU A 18 -3.19 -15.38 -2.61
CA LEU A 18 -2.66 -16.64 -2.11
C LEU A 18 -1.71 -16.38 -0.96
N PHE A 19 -2.27 -16.12 0.22
CA PHE A 19 -1.78 -16.70 1.48
C PHE A 19 -2.98 -16.90 2.42
N SER A 20 -4.01 -17.58 1.91
CA SER A 20 -4.91 -18.34 2.77
C SER A 20 -4.13 -19.56 3.26
N GLY A 21 -4.00 -19.67 4.58
CA GLY A 21 -3.24 -20.74 5.22
C GLY A 21 -3.66 -22.12 4.73
N VAL A 22 -2.73 -22.82 4.08
CA VAL A 22 -2.77 -24.27 4.00
C VAL A 22 -2.35 -24.76 5.38
N MET A 23 -3.35 -25.01 6.25
CA MET A 23 -3.21 -25.96 7.34
C MET A 23 -3.08 -27.34 6.69
N ASP A 24 -1.87 -27.71 6.31
CA ASP A 24 -1.56 -29.07 5.89
C ASP A 24 -1.62 -29.95 7.14
N SER A 25 -2.74 -30.65 7.31
CA SER A 25 -2.89 -31.69 8.32
C SER A 25 -2.42 -33.01 7.74
N THR A 26 -1.12 -33.16 7.53
CA THR A 26 -0.51 -34.49 7.42
C THR A 26 0.07 -34.87 8.77
N ARG A 27 -0.73 -35.59 9.56
CA ARG A 27 -0.29 -36.33 10.73
C ARG A 27 0.59 -37.49 10.25
N ALA A 28 1.87 -37.24 9.98
CA ALA A 28 2.88 -38.28 9.81
C ALA A 28 3.27 -38.79 11.20
N GLN A 29 2.92 -40.05 11.50
CA GLN A 29 3.50 -40.77 12.64
C GLN A 29 5.00 -40.94 12.38
N VAL A 30 5.83 -40.21 13.14
CA VAL A 30 7.27 -40.45 13.20
C VAL A 30 7.55 -41.37 14.37
N VAL A 31 8.06 -42.55 14.03
CA VAL A 31 8.65 -43.55 14.92
C VAL A 31 9.70 -42.89 15.84
N PRO A 32 9.73 -43.18 17.15
CA PRO A 32 10.72 -42.59 18.05
C PRO A 32 12.06 -43.31 17.84
N GLY A 33 12.91 -42.73 16.99
CA GLY A 33 14.24 -43.24 16.69
C GLY A 33 15.24 -42.11 16.57
N THR A 34 15.88 -41.78 17.69
CA THR A 34 17.25 -41.26 17.83
C THR A 34 17.84 -40.49 16.64
N VAL A 35 17.79 -39.16 16.69
CA VAL A 35 18.82 -38.29 16.08
C VAL A 35 19.10 -37.18 17.09
N GLY A 36 20.38 -36.98 17.40
CA GLY A 36 20.87 -36.15 18.50
C GLY A 36 20.28 -34.74 18.49
N LYS A 37 19.88 -34.29 19.68
CA LYS A 37 19.77 -32.86 19.99
C LYS A 37 21.15 -32.25 19.78
N SER A 38 21.39 -31.70 18.59
CA SER A 38 22.27 -30.56 18.49
C SER A 38 21.54 -29.43 19.21
N ASP A 39 21.98 -29.11 20.43
CA ASP A 39 21.60 -27.88 21.14
C ASP A 39 22.17 -26.68 20.36
N ILE A 40 21.66 -26.46 19.15
CA ILE A 40 21.92 -25.23 18.40
C ILE A 40 20.99 -24.20 19.03
N LYS A 41 21.49 -23.53 20.07
CA LYS A 41 20.82 -22.34 20.59
C LYS A 41 20.79 -21.31 19.46
N PRO A 42 19.61 -20.82 19.03
CA PRO A 42 19.54 -19.80 18.00
C PRO A 42 20.36 -18.58 18.43
N ASP A 43 21.19 -18.07 17.53
CA ASP A 43 21.96 -16.84 17.81
C ASP A 43 20.96 -15.70 18.10
N PRO A 44 21.06 -15.03 19.26
CA PRO A 44 20.15 -13.94 19.62
C PRO A 44 20.10 -12.84 18.56
N ARG A 45 21.16 -12.65 17.77
CA ARG A 45 21.20 -11.67 16.68
C ARG A 45 20.22 -11.99 15.55
N ILE A 46 19.93 -13.26 15.27
CA ILE A 46 18.91 -13.64 14.28
C ILE A 46 17.55 -13.12 14.72
N ALA A 47 17.18 -13.37 15.99
CA ALA A 47 15.90 -12.95 16.54
C ALA A 47 15.74 -11.42 16.53
N GLU A 48 16.81 -10.68 16.84
CA GLU A 48 16.82 -9.22 16.76
C GLU A 48 16.61 -8.70 15.33
N LEU A 49 17.28 -9.29 14.33
CA LEU A 49 17.12 -8.95 12.92
C LEU A 49 15.71 -9.26 12.41
N GLU A 50 15.14 -10.40 12.80
CA GLU A 50 13.76 -10.77 12.47
C GLU A 50 12.74 -9.80 13.08
N MET A 51 12.94 -9.39 14.34
CA MET A 51 12.09 -8.40 14.98
C MET A 51 12.16 -7.05 14.26
N ALA A 52 13.36 -6.60 13.87
CA ALA A 52 13.54 -5.38 13.10
C ALA A 52 12.87 -5.47 11.72
N LEU A 53 13.01 -6.59 11.01
CA LEU A 53 12.33 -6.84 9.74
C LEU A 53 10.81 -6.79 9.85
N ASN A 54 10.26 -7.37 10.92
CA ASN A 54 8.83 -7.32 11.21
C ASN A 54 8.36 -5.88 11.45
N HIS A 55 9.10 -5.11 12.24
CA HIS A 55 8.79 -3.70 12.48
C HIS A 55 8.80 -2.89 11.17
N LEU A 56 9.86 -3.00 10.37
CA LEU A 56 9.95 -2.29 9.09
C LEU A 56 8.85 -2.72 8.11
N SER A 57 8.42 -3.98 8.15
CA SER A 57 7.33 -4.47 7.32
C SER A 57 5.98 -3.88 7.73
N GLN A 58 5.73 -3.76 9.03
CA GLN A 58 4.54 -3.08 9.55
C GLN A 58 4.54 -1.61 9.16
N GLU A 59 5.67 -0.92 9.33
CA GLU A 59 5.79 0.49 8.95
C GLU A 59 5.56 0.68 7.45
N GLN A 60 6.14 -0.18 6.60
CA GLN A 60 5.96 -0.13 5.16
C GLN A 60 4.48 -0.31 4.76
N GLN A 61 3.76 -1.19 5.45
CA GLN A 61 2.32 -1.37 5.26
C GLN A 61 1.54 -0.11 5.67
N THR A 62 1.89 0.51 6.78
CA THR A 62 1.27 1.77 7.24
C THR A 62 1.50 2.91 6.25
N VAL A 63 2.74 3.09 5.77
CA VAL A 63 3.08 4.12 4.76
C VAL A 63 2.30 3.89 3.48
N TYR A 64 2.17 2.65 3.03
CA TYR A 64 1.37 2.31 1.86
C TYR A 64 -0.11 2.66 2.05
N GLN A 65 -0.70 2.34 3.20
CA GLN A 65 -2.10 2.68 3.51
C GLN A 65 -2.32 4.20 3.54
N GLN A 66 -1.41 4.95 4.16
CA GLN A 66 -1.48 6.41 4.17
C GLN A 66 -1.38 6.99 2.76
N PHE A 67 -0.49 6.43 1.92
CA PHE A 67 -0.36 6.85 0.53
C PHE A 67 -1.68 6.66 -0.21
N GLN A 68 -2.33 5.49 -0.08
CA GLN A 68 -3.63 5.25 -0.71
C GLN A 68 -4.67 6.27 -0.23
N MET A 69 -4.76 6.50 1.09
CA MET A 69 -5.71 7.46 1.65
C MET A 69 -5.51 8.88 1.09
N ILE A 70 -4.27 9.39 1.05
CA ILE A 70 -4.00 10.74 0.52
C ILE A 70 -4.23 10.81 -1.00
N GLN A 71 -3.95 9.74 -1.75
CA GLN A 71 -4.29 9.69 -3.17
C GLN A 71 -5.79 9.86 -3.41
N GLU A 72 -6.61 9.19 -2.59
CA GLU A 72 -8.06 9.30 -2.66
C GLU A 72 -8.54 10.72 -2.35
N LEU A 73 -8.02 11.34 -1.28
CA LEU A 73 -8.35 12.75 -0.95
C LEU A 73 -7.99 13.69 -2.10
N ARG A 74 -6.81 13.53 -2.69
CA ARG A 74 -6.39 14.32 -3.85
C ARG A 74 -7.31 14.10 -5.05
N ARG A 75 -7.70 12.84 -5.32
CA ARG A 75 -8.62 12.53 -6.41
C ARG A 75 -9.97 13.20 -6.21
N ASN A 76 -10.50 13.20 -4.99
CA ASN A 76 -11.77 13.84 -4.67
C ASN A 76 -11.72 15.36 -4.92
N GLU A 77 -10.67 16.04 -4.46
CA GLU A 77 -10.49 17.48 -4.72
C GLU A 77 -10.42 17.81 -6.23
N ILE A 78 -9.82 16.94 -7.03
CA ILE A 78 -9.75 17.08 -8.49
C ILE A 78 -11.10 16.78 -9.15
N GLN A 79 -11.85 15.78 -8.67
CA GLN A 79 -13.18 15.48 -9.20
C GLN A 79 -14.17 16.62 -8.91
N ASP A 80 -14.10 17.19 -7.71
CA ASP A 80 -14.88 18.36 -7.30
C ASP A 80 -14.46 19.64 -8.04
N SER A 81 -13.32 19.62 -8.75
CA SER A 81 -12.83 20.70 -9.60
C SER A 81 -13.47 20.78 -10.98
N GLN A 82 -14.29 19.79 -11.36
CA GLN A 82 -15.10 19.92 -12.57
C GLN A 82 -16.01 21.14 -12.42
N PRO A 83 -16.03 22.04 -13.42
CA PRO A 83 -16.80 23.25 -13.29
C PRO A 83 -18.28 22.89 -13.18
N LEU A 84 -18.96 23.50 -12.20
CA LEU A 84 -20.41 23.51 -12.03
C LEU A 84 -21.19 23.95 -13.30
N THR A 85 -20.47 24.34 -14.36
CA THR A 85 -21.00 24.77 -15.66
C THR A 85 -21.44 23.62 -16.57
N VAL A 86 -21.14 22.34 -16.27
CA VAL A 86 -21.59 21.21 -17.12
C VAL A 86 -22.65 20.31 -16.44
N GLN A 87 -22.80 20.35 -15.11
CA GLN A 87 -23.73 19.46 -14.39
C GLN A 87 -24.60 20.12 -13.31
N GLY A 88 -24.86 21.44 -13.37
CA GLY A 88 -25.50 22.06 -12.19
C GLY A 88 -26.37 23.29 -12.35
N TYR A 89 -26.32 24.03 -13.46
CA TYR A 89 -27.35 25.07 -13.67
C TYR A 89 -28.74 24.50 -13.93
N LEU A 90 -28.90 23.17 -14.03
CA LEU A 90 -30.16 22.50 -14.38
C LEU A 90 -30.54 21.27 -13.53
N THR A 91 -29.76 20.84 -12.51
CA THR A 91 -30.05 19.57 -11.80
C THR A 91 -30.49 19.69 -10.33
N MET A 92 -30.45 20.89 -9.74
CA MET A 92 -31.25 21.19 -8.56
C MET A 92 -32.42 22.05 -9.03
N GLY A 93 -33.62 21.47 -9.02
CA GLY A 93 -34.85 22.13 -9.43
C GLY A 93 -34.89 23.57 -8.96
N GLY A 94 -35.14 24.49 -9.89
CA GLY A 94 -34.98 25.92 -9.72
C GLY A 94 -35.53 26.43 -8.39
N VAL A 95 -34.63 26.75 -7.47
CA VAL A 95 -34.92 27.73 -6.44
C VAL A 95 -34.64 29.06 -7.10
N LYS A 96 -35.69 29.74 -7.57
CA LYS A 96 -35.62 31.06 -8.22
C LYS A 96 -34.97 32.14 -7.33
N ASP A 97 -34.68 31.81 -6.07
CA ASP A 97 -34.24 32.71 -5.01
C ASP A 97 -32.87 32.36 -4.41
N ALA A 98 -32.10 31.44 -5.00
CA ALA A 98 -30.71 31.25 -4.57
C ALA A 98 -29.87 32.45 -5.06
N PRO A 99 -29.32 33.29 -4.17
CA PRO A 99 -28.49 34.41 -4.59
C PRO A 99 -27.29 33.87 -5.38
N PRO A 100 -26.85 34.56 -6.44
CA PRO A 100 -25.64 34.19 -7.15
C PRO A 100 -24.49 34.01 -6.16
N THR A 101 -23.78 32.89 -6.21
CA THR A 101 -22.58 32.70 -5.39
C THR A 101 -21.62 33.85 -5.66
N ASN A 102 -21.17 34.55 -4.61
CA ASN A 102 -20.26 35.68 -4.73
C ASN A 102 -19.01 35.27 -5.52
N TYR A 103 -18.62 36.08 -6.51
CA TYR A 103 -17.42 35.85 -7.32
C TYR A 103 -16.18 35.68 -6.44
N ASP A 104 -16.00 36.53 -5.43
CA ASP A 104 -14.85 36.49 -4.53
C ASP A 104 -14.79 35.19 -3.71
N ASP A 105 -15.96 34.67 -3.32
CA ASP A 105 -16.06 33.40 -2.59
C ASP A 105 -15.68 32.21 -3.48
N ASN A 106 -16.08 32.22 -4.76
CA ASN A 106 -15.67 31.21 -5.73
C ASN A 106 -14.15 31.25 -5.98
N ILE A 107 -13.57 32.44 -6.16
CA ILE A 107 -12.13 32.59 -6.36
C ILE A 107 -11.35 32.12 -5.12
N ARG A 108 -11.83 32.45 -3.92
CA ARG A 108 -11.23 31.98 -2.65
C ARG A 108 -11.29 30.45 -2.56
N LEU A 109 -12.45 29.84 -2.82
CA LEU A 109 -12.62 28.39 -2.79
C LEU A 109 -11.69 27.66 -3.78
N GLN A 110 -11.54 28.19 -5.00
CA GLN A 110 -10.64 27.59 -5.98
C GLN A 110 -9.17 27.68 -5.58
N ARG A 111 -8.78 28.78 -4.91
CA ARG A 111 -7.42 28.93 -4.38
C ARG A 111 -7.14 27.91 -3.27
N GLU A 112 -8.01 27.86 -2.26
CA GLU A 112 -7.88 26.92 -1.15
C GLU A 112 -7.82 25.47 -1.63
N ARG A 113 -8.64 25.11 -2.63
CA ARG A 113 -8.58 23.79 -3.26
C ARG A 113 -7.23 23.53 -3.92
N THR A 114 -6.72 24.49 -4.68
CA THR A 114 -5.42 24.37 -5.34
C THR A 114 -4.31 24.14 -4.31
N GLU A 115 -4.36 24.86 -3.19
CA GLU A 115 -3.43 24.69 -2.07
C GLU A 115 -3.54 23.29 -1.45
N ARG A 116 -4.75 22.76 -1.23
CA ARG A 116 -4.95 21.38 -0.73
C ARG A 116 -4.39 20.33 -1.69
N ILE A 117 -4.65 20.46 -2.99
CA ILE A 117 -4.10 19.54 -4.01
C ILE A 117 -2.57 19.57 -3.98
N GLN A 118 -1.96 20.75 -3.88
CA GLN A 118 -0.50 20.88 -3.78
C GLN A 118 0.06 20.28 -2.50
N GLN A 119 -0.62 20.44 -1.37
CA GLN A 119 -0.25 19.81 -0.11
C GLN A 119 -0.30 18.29 -0.23
N TYR A 120 -1.40 17.71 -0.71
CA TYR A 120 -1.51 16.26 -0.91
C TYR A 120 -0.43 15.73 -1.87
N THR A 121 -0.09 16.46 -2.93
CA THR A 121 1.02 16.07 -3.82
C THR A 121 2.35 16.04 -3.09
N ARG A 122 2.65 16.99 -2.21
CA ARG A 122 3.88 16.98 -1.39
C ARG A 122 3.89 15.79 -0.43
N ASP A 123 2.78 15.54 0.25
CA ASP A 123 2.64 14.43 1.20
C ASP A 123 2.85 13.07 0.50
N LEU A 124 2.28 12.90 -0.70
CA LEU A 124 2.45 11.68 -1.50
C LEU A 124 3.91 11.44 -1.90
N ASN A 125 4.63 12.50 -2.28
CA ASN A 125 6.05 12.40 -2.61
C ASN A 125 6.89 12.00 -1.40
N GLN A 126 6.58 12.54 -0.22
CA GLN A 126 7.25 12.17 1.03
C GLN A 126 6.98 10.71 1.41
N LEU A 127 5.73 10.27 1.32
CA LEU A 127 5.34 8.88 1.59
C LEU A 127 6.01 7.91 0.61
N TYR A 128 6.13 8.27 -0.66
CA TYR A 128 6.85 7.48 -1.65
C TYR A 128 8.35 7.35 -1.29
N ALA A 129 9.00 8.46 -0.94
CA ALA A 129 10.41 8.45 -0.53
C ALA A 129 10.63 7.58 0.71
N ARG A 130 9.74 7.69 1.71
CA ARG A 130 9.79 6.86 2.92
C ARG A 130 9.59 5.38 2.60
N TYR A 131 8.65 5.04 1.73
CA TYR A 131 8.43 3.66 1.32
C TYR A 131 9.69 3.04 0.67
N ALA A 132 10.35 3.79 -0.20
CA ALA A 132 11.60 3.36 -0.84
C ALA A 132 12.74 3.20 0.17
N GLU A 133 12.87 4.13 1.12
CA GLU A 133 13.84 4.06 2.22
C GLU A 133 13.65 2.78 3.04
N LEU A 134 12.41 2.49 3.47
CA LEU A 134 12.08 1.26 4.21
C LEU A 134 12.41 0.00 3.42
N GLY A 135 12.17 0.01 2.10
CA GLY A 135 12.57 -1.08 1.20
C GLY A 135 14.08 -1.33 1.20
N ASN A 136 14.88 -0.26 1.16
CA ASN A 136 16.34 -0.36 1.22
C ASN A 136 16.84 -0.89 2.57
N GLN A 137 16.26 -0.41 3.67
CA GLN A 137 16.59 -0.89 5.02
C GLN A 137 16.26 -2.37 5.19
N LYS A 138 15.08 -2.82 4.72
CA LYS A 138 14.69 -4.23 4.75
C LYS A 138 15.65 -5.11 3.96
N LYS A 139 16.09 -4.65 2.78
CA LYS A 139 17.07 -5.38 1.97
C LYS A 139 18.38 -5.56 2.74
N ALA A 140 18.90 -4.50 3.36
CA ALA A 140 20.14 -4.58 4.14
C ALA A 140 20.03 -5.57 5.32
N LEU A 141 18.89 -5.60 6.01
CA LEU A 141 18.66 -6.57 7.09
C LEU A 141 18.57 -8.02 6.58
N LEU A 142 17.94 -8.25 5.42
CA LEU A 142 17.88 -9.58 4.80
C LEU A 142 19.26 -10.07 4.36
N ASP A 143 20.10 -9.17 3.85
CA ASP A 143 21.48 -9.48 3.48
C ASP A 143 22.27 -9.90 4.74
N GLN A 144 22.16 -9.16 5.84
CA GLN A 144 22.79 -9.51 7.13
C GLN A 144 22.30 -10.85 7.69
N LEU A 145 21.00 -11.13 7.59
CA LEU A 145 20.44 -12.40 8.05
C LEU A 145 20.96 -13.58 7.22
N THR A 146 21.09 -13.39 5.91
CA THR A 146 21.64 -14.39 4.98
C THR A 146 23.11 -14.68 5.29
N GLU A 147 23.92 -13.63 5.51
CA GLU A 147 25.32 -13.76 5.91
C GLU A 147 25.48 -14.50 7.25
N LEU A 148 24.66 -14.15 8.24
CA LEU A 148 24.70 -14.77 9.57
C LEU A 148 24.31 -16.25 9.52
N ALA A 149 23.26 -16.59 8.74
CA ALA A 149 22.86 -17.97 8.52
C ALA A 149 23.96 -18.79 7.83
N ALA A 150 24.66 -18.21 6.85
CA ALA A 150 25.78 -18.87 6.18
C ALA A 150 26.96 -19.12 7.14
N GLN A 151 27.28 -18.17 8.02
CA GLN A 151 28.34 -18.32 9.03
C GLN A 151 28.04 -19.43 10.03
N GLN A 152 26.80 -19.55 10.50
CA GLN A 152 26.40 -20.63 11.40
C GLN A 152 26.47 -22.00 10.73
N ALA A 153 26.08 -22.10 9.46
CA ALA A 153 26.19 -23.34 8.69
C ALA A 153 27.65 -23.77 8.46
N GLN A 154 28.60 -22.82 8.43
CA GLN A 154 30.04 -23.10 8.33
C GLN A 154 30.66 -23.48 9.68
N ALA A 155 30.22 -22.85 10.78
CA ALA A 155 30.71 -23.13 12.13
C ALA A 155 30.18 -24.44 12.74
N GLY A 156 29.08 -24.98 12.20
CA GLY A 156 28.53 -26.29 12.57
C GLY A 156 29.14 -27.49 11.83
N ARG A 157 30.20 -27.28 11.03
CA ARG A 157 31.00 -28.32 10.36
C ARG A 157 32.32 -28.53 11.08
#